data_AF-A0A3D9SXB1-F1
#
_entry.id   AF-A0A3D9SXB1-F1
#
_cell.length_a   1.000
_cell.length_b   1.000
_cell.length_c   1.000
_cell.angle_alpha   90.00
_cell.angle_beta   90.00
_cell.angle_gamma   90.00
#
_symmetry.space_group_name_H-M   'P 1'
#
loop_
_entity.id
_entity.type
_entity.pdbx_description
1 polymer ?
#
loop_
_entity_poly.entity_id
_entity_poly.type
_entity_poly.pdbx_seq_one_letter_code
_entity_poly.pdbx_strand_id
1 'polypeptide(L)'
;MHEPSESRTPVAVIEPDPADGAAACLPQADAVAPPAALERLGDHLRGHGFDVSVDASLLIVTDRETERSVEVGVRRRPSDDDQWWFCWRGGLIWICEADQLMNAVVEVKKALRQIPTRM
;
A
#
# COMPACT_ATOMS: atom_id res chain seq x y z
N MET A 1 7.02 9.29 66.94
CA MET A 1 7.92 9.43 65.78
C MET A 1 7.76 8.15 64.95
N HIS A 2 6.76 8.11 64.10
CA HIS A 2 6.52 7.02 63.15
C HIS A 2 6.01 7.70 61.89
N GLU A 3 6.92 7.93 60.95
CA GLU A 3 6.61 8.47 59.63
C GLU A 3 6.13 7.33 58.72
N PRO A 4 5.21 7.60 57.78
CA PRO A 4 4.50 6.59 57.01
C PRO A 4 5.35 6.05 55.85
N SER A 5 5.21 4.76 55.55
CA SER A 5 5.74 4.14 54.33
C SER A 5 5.01 4.67 53.10
N GLU A 6 5.67 5.50 52.32
CA GLU A 6 5.22 5.88 50.98
C GLU A 6 5.66 4.81 49.97
N SER A 7 4.71 3.97 49.56
CA SER A 7 4.78 3.13 48.37
C SER A 7 4.91 4.03 47.15
N ARG A 8 6.11 4.11 46.57
CA ARG A 8 6.34 4.82 45.31
C ARG A 8 6.97 3.87 44.30
N THR A 9 6.10 3.18 43.57
CA THR A 9 6.43 2.47 42.34
C THR A 9 7.12 3.45 41.39
N PRO A 10 8.30 3.14 40.81
CA PRO A 10 8.82 3.96 39.74
C PRO A 10 7.88 3.83 38.54
N VAL A 11 7.25 4.95 38.20
CA VAL A 11 6.59 5.19 36.91
C VAL A 11 7.54 4.74 35.81
N ALA A 12 7.03 3.85 34.96
CA ALA A 12 7.69 3.39 33.76
C ALA A 12 8.23 4.60 32.99
N VAL A 13 9.54 4.56 32.73
CA VAL A 13 10.17 5.39 31.70
C VAL A 13 9.46 5.01 30.39
N ILE A 14 8.53 5.86 29.97
CA ILE A 14 8.00 5.81 28.62
C ILE A 14 9.11 6.42 27.79
N GLU A 15 10.00 5.56 27.30
CA GLU A 15 10.97 5.94 26.28
C GLU A 15 10.18 6.55 25.10
N PRO A 16 10.63 7.70 24.56
CA PRO A 16 9.98 8.29 23.40
C PRO A 16 10.10 7.32 22.23
N ASP A 17 8.93 6.92 21.73
CA ASP A 17 8.71 6.18 20.48
C ASP A 17 9.62 6.75 19.37
N PRO A 18 10.47 5.94 18.73
CA PRO A 18 11.19 6.36 17.55
C PRO A 18 10.24 6.43 16.35
N ALA A 19 9.36 7.43 16.36
CA ALA A 19 8.79 8.00 15.16
C ALA A 19 9.87 8.85 14.47
N ASP A 20 10.91 8.19 13.97
CA ASP A 20 11.80 8.77 12.96
C ASP A 20 12.41 7.66 12.09
N GLY A 21 12.19 7.80 10.78
CA GLY A 21 13.24 7.53 9.82
C GLY A 21 13.54 6.06 9.53
N ALA A 22 13.02 5.57 8.40
CA ALA A 22 13.59 4.45 7.69
C ALA A 22 13.54 3.10 8.42
N ALA A 23 12.32 2.62 8.70
CA ALA A 23 12.08 1.18 8.52
C ALA A 23 12.29 0.91 7.03
N ALA A 24 13.52 0.51 6.74
CA ALA A 24 14.06 0.28 5.43
C ALA A 24 13.08 -0.50 4.56
N CYS A 25 13.10 -0.16 3.27
CA CYS A 25 12.61 -0.93 2.15
C CYS A 25 13.22 -2.35 2.13
N LEU A 26 13.03 -3.16 3.17
CA LEU A 26 13.36 -4.57 3.14
C LEU A 26 12.29 -5.25 2.27
N PRO A 27 12.68 -6.01 1.24
CA PRO A 27 11.75 -6.90 0.57
C PRO A 27 11.40 -8.00 1.56
N GLN A 28 10.29 -7.86 2.31
CA GLN A 28 9.67 -9.00 2.99
C GLN A 28 9.20 -9.96 1.89
N ALA A 29 10.08 -10.88 1.52
CA ALA A 29 9.98 -11.79 0.40
C ALA A 29 8.95 -12.92 0.59
N ASP A 30 8.00 -12.80 1.52
CA ASP A 30 7.06 -13.90 1.83
C ASP A 30 5.60 -13.46 2.07
N ALA A 31 5.31 -12.16 2.07
CA ALA A 31 3.92 -11.70 2.08
C ALA A 31 3.42 -11.61 0.63
N VAL A 32 3.14 -12.76 0.02
CA VAL A 32 2.37 -12.83 -1.24
C VAL A 32 1.11 -12.01 -1.03
N ALA A 33 0.98 -10.91 -1.77
CA ALA A 33 -0.25 -10.13 -1.80
C ALA A 33 -1.41 -11.07 -2.11
N PRO A 34 -2.61 -10.91 -1.52
CA PRO A 34 -3.72 -11.77 -1.84
C PRO A 34 -4.01 -11.63 -3.35
N PRO A 35 -3.71 -12.66 -4.17
CA PRO A 35 -3.81 -12.55 -5.63
C PRO A 35 -5.24 -12.19 -6.03
N ALA A 36 -6.22 -12.64 -5.25
CA ALA A 36 -7.63 -12.32 -5.40
C ALA A 36 -7.95 -10.80 -5.42
N ALA A 37 -7.24 -9.95 -4.68
CA ALA A 37 -7.50 -8.51 -4.68
C ALA A 37 -7.02 -7.85 -5.97
N LEU A 38 -5.83 -8.23 -6.45
CA LEU A 38 -5.27 -7.78 -7.72
C LEU A 38 -6.11 -8.31 -8.90
N GLU A 39 -6.48 -9.60 -8.88
CA GLU A 39 -7.32 -10.19 -9.91
C GLU A 39 -8.67 -9.48 -10.04
N ARG A 40 -9.34 -9.17 -8.92
CA ARG A 40 -10.61 -8.41 -8.94
C ARG A 40 -10.44 -7.00 -9.48
N LEU A 41 -9.35 -6.32 -9.12
CA LEU A 41 -9.03 -5.01 -9.66
C LEU A 41 -8.76 -5.08 -11.17
N GLY A 42 -8.02 -6.09 -11.60
CA GLY A 42 -7.70 -6.33 -13.00
C GLY A 42 -8.92 -6.65 -13.85
N ASP A 43 -9.86 -7.44 -13.33
CA ASP A 43 -11.11 -7.75 -14.01
C ASP A 43 -11.96 -6.50 -14.25
N HIS A 44 -12.06 -5.62 -13.24
CA HIS A 44 -12.73 -4.31 -13.39
C HIS A 44 -12.07 -3.43 -14.44
N LEU A 45 -10.74 -3.34 -14.43
CA LEU A 45 -10.00 -2.52 -15.38
C LEU A 45 -10.11 -3.08 -16.81
N ARG A 46 -10.10 -4.40 -16.97
CA ARG A 46 -10.40 -5.05 -18.27
C ARG A 46 -11.80 -4.75 -18.75
N GLY A 47 -12.80 -4.75 -17.85
CA GLY A 47 -14.17 -4.34 -18.16
C GLY A 47 -14.27 -2.88 -18.66
N HIS A 48 -13.30 -2.04 -18.32
CA HIS A 48 -13.19 -0.66 -18.82
C HIS A 48 -12.35 -0.50 -20.10
N GLY A 49 -11.83 -1.59 -20.68
CA GLY A 49 -11.05 -1.56 -21.92
C GLY A 49 -9.54 -1.37 -21.73
N PHE A 50 -9.05 -1.39 -20.49
CA PHE A 50 -7.60 -1.35 -20.21
C PHE A 50 -6.97 -2.74 -20.42
N ASP A 51 -5.73 -2.77 -20.88
CA ASP A 51 -4.92 -3.97 -20.87
C ASP A 51 -4.39 -4.18 -19.46
N VAL A 52 -4.54 -5.38 -18.91
CA VAL A 52 -4.09 -5.69 -17.55
C VAL A 52 -3.28 -6.97 -17.58
N SER A 53 -2.11 -6.93 -16.98
CA SER A 53 -1.26 -8.07 -16.69
C SER A 53 -1.10 -8.20 -15.19
N VAL A 54 -1.56 -9.31 -14.63
CA VAL A 54 -1.40 -9.62 -13.20
C VAL A 54 -0.25 -10.60 -13.07
N ASP A 55 0.76 -10.19 -12.32
CA ASP A 55 1.89 -10.98 -11.84
C ASP A 55 1.73 -11.19 -10.33
N ALA A 56 2.42 -12.18 -9.75
CA ALA A 56 2.10 -12.76 -8.43
C ALA A 56 1.80 -11.75 -7.30
N SER A 57 2.46 -10.58 -7.31
CA SER A 57 2.24 -9.48 -6.36
C SER A 57 2.13 -8.10 -7.02
N LEU A 58 2.01 -8.05 -8.34
CA LEU A 58 2.08 -6.83 -9.13
C LEU A 58 1.05 -6.85 -10.25
N LEU A 59 0.31 -5.77 -10.43
CA LEU A 59 -0.64 -5.59 -11.49
C LEU A 59 -0.20 -4.44 -12.37
N ILE A 60 0.02 -4.73 -13.64
CA ILE A 60 0.42 -3.76 -14.66
C ILE A 60 -0.82 -3.44 -15.47
N VAL A 61 -1.23 -2.17 -15.46
CA VAL A 61 -2.35 -1.65 -16.25
C VAL A 61 -1.77 -0.83 -17.39
N THR A 62 -2.03 -1.24 -18.62
CA THR A 62 -1.64 -0.50 -19.81
C THR A 62 -2.89 0.02 -20.52
N ASP A 63 -2.96 1.33 -20.71
CA ASP A 63 -3.94 1.97 -21.55
C ASP A 63 -3.54 1.81 -23.01
N ARG A 64 -4.38 1.16 -23.82
CA ARG A 64 -4.09 0.86 -25.23
C ARG A 64 -4.19 2.09 -26.14
N GLU A 65 -4.95 3.10 -25.75
CA GLU A 65 -5.15 4.31 -26.57
C GLU A 65 -3.96 5.28 -26.44
N THR A 66 -3.36 5.33 -25.25
CA THR A 66 -2.26 6.24 -24.93
C THR A 66 -0.92 5.53 -24.78
N GLU A 67 -0.91 4.19 -24.85
CA GLU A 67 0.24 3.31 -24.59
C GLU A 67 0.90 3.55 -23.21
N ARG A 68 0.12 4.08 -22.26
CA ARG A 68 0.58 4.41 -20.90
C ARG A 68 0.42 3.22 -20.00
N SER A 69 1.43 2.89 -19.21
CA SER A 69 1.37 1.82 -18.23
C SER A 69 1.56 2.33 -16.80
N VAL A 70 0.84 1.72 -15.86
CA VAL A 70 1.00 1.93 -14.42
C VAL A 70 1.11 0.61 -13.70
N GLU A 71 1.97 0.57 -12.69
CA GLU A 71 2.27 -0.61 -11.90
C GLU A 71 1.66 -0.46 -10.50
N VAL A 72 0.69 -1.31 -10.19
CA VAL A 72 -0.02 -1.40 -8.90
C VAL A 72 0.46 -2.64 -8.16
N GLY A 73 1.15 -2.47 -7.05
CA GLY A 73 1.41 -3.54 -6.10
C GLY A 73 0.35 -3.57 -5.00
N VAL A 74 0.37 -4.65 -4.21
CA VAL A 74 -0.33 -4.73 -2.93
C VAL A 74 0.68 -5.09 -1.85
N ARG A 75 0.65 -4.37 -0.73
CA ARG A 75 1.58 -4.59 0.39
C ARG A 75 0.88 -4.36 1.72
N ARG A 76 1.29 -5.09 2.75
CA ARG A 76 0.83 -4.84 4.12
C ARG A 76 1.48 -3.56 4.66
N ARG A 77 0.68 -2.69 5.26
CA ARG A 77 1.19 -1.50 5.94
C ARG A 77 1.25 -1.81 7.44
N PRO A 78 2.45 -1.95 8.03
CA PRO A 78 2.58 -2.32 9.45
C PRO A 78 2.02 -1.25 10.40
N SER A 79 1.87 0.00 9.92
CA SER A 79 1.25 1.08 10.68
C SER A 79 -0.28 1.00 10.78
N ASP A 80 -0.95 0.16 9.99
CA ASP A 80 -2.41 0.10 9.90
C ASP A 80 -2.91 -1.31 10.21
N ASP A 81 -2.54 -1.86 11.37
CA ASP A 81 -2.96 -3.21 11.79
C ASP A 81 -2.60 -4.30 10.76
N ASP A 82 -1.48 -4.11 10.06
CA ASP A 82 -1.00 -5.07 9.08
C ASP A 82 -1.99 -5.28 7.91
N GLN A 83 -2.85 -4.28 7.66
CA GLN A 83 -3.83 -4.28 6.58
C GLN A 83 -3.17 -4.20 5.21
N TRP A 84 -3.85 -4.76 4.21
CA TRP A 84 -3.41 -4.76 2.82
C TRP A 84 -3.76 -3.43 2.16
N TRP A 85 -2.78 -2.82 1.50
CA TRP A 85 -2.93 -1.56 0.78
C TRP A 85 -2.42 -1.71 -0.65
N PHE A 86 -3.13 -1.10 -1.60
CA PHE A 86 -2.65 -0.87 -2.95
C PHE A 86 -1.57 0.21 -2.94
N CYS A 87 -0.51 0.00 -3.73
CA CYS A 87 0.62 0.90 -3.81
C CYS A 87 1.15 1.03 -5.24
N TRP A 88 1.63 2.22 -5.62
CA TRP A 88 2.30 2.42 -6.90
C TRP A 88 3.76 1.95 -6.84
N ARG A 89 4.28 1.52 -8.00
CA ARG A 89 5.72 1.44 -8.30
C ARG A 89 6.52 0.70 -7.21
N GLY A 90 6.13 -0.54 -6.94
CA GLY A 90 6.83 -1.42 -5.99
C GLY A 90 6.68 -1.07 -4.52
N GLY A 91 5.69 -0.25 -4.13
CA GLY A 91 5.42 0.08 -2.73
C GLY A 91 5.93 1.45 -2.27
N LEU A 92 6.34 2.31 -3.20
CA LEU A 92 6.87 3.65 -2.88
C LEU A 92 5.77 4.66 -2.54
N ILE A 93 4.57 4.52 -3.11
CA ILE A 93 3.45 5.44 -2.89
C ILE A 93 2.21 4.63 -2.55
N TRP A 94 1.60 4.88 -1.40
CA TRP A 94 0.36 4.25 -0.98
C TRP A 94 -0.83 4.91 -1.66
N ILE A 95 -1.77 4.10 -2.15
CA ILE A 95 -2.95 4.57 -2.91
C ILE A 95 -4.17 4.55 -2.01
N CYS A 96 -4.59 3.34 -1.64
CA CYS A 96 -5.79 3.07 -0.88
C CYS A 96 -5.73 1.64 -0.34
N GLU A 97 -6.60 1.35 0.61
CA GLU A 97 -6.76 0.01 1.18
C GLU A 97 -7.22 -1.01 0.12
N ALA A 98 -6.78 -2.26 0.26
CA ALA A 98 -7.09 -3.34 -0.68
C ALA A 98 -8.59 -3.68 -0.76
N ASP A 99 -9.36 -3.33 0.28
CA ASP A 99 -10.82 -3.51 0.31
C ASP A 99 -11.55 -2.44 -0.54
N GLN A 100 -10.92 -1.29 -0.76
CA GLN A 100 -11.48 -0.15 -1.49
C GLN A 100 -11.26 -0.25 -3.01
N LEU A 101 -11.74 -1.34 -3.61
CA LEU A 101 -11.47 -1.70 -5.00
C LEU A 101 -11.85 -0.58 -6.00
N MET A 102 -13.01 0.05 -5.80
CA MET A 102 -13.47 1.15 -6.68
C MET A 102 -12.60 2.40 -6.55
N ASN A 103 -12.09 2.67 -5.36
CA ASN A 103 -11.18 3.78 -5.16
C ASN A 103 -9.84 3.51 -5.88
N ALA A 104 -9.35 2.27 -5.83
CA ALA A 104 -8.16 1.85 -6.57
C ALA A 104 -8.34 2.05 -8.08
N VAL A 105 -9.48 1.66 -8.65
CA VAL A 105 -9.79 1.88 -10.07
C VAL A 105 -9.75 3.37 -10.43
N VAL A 106 -10.34 4.23 -9.58
CA VAL A 106 -10.34 5.69 -9.82
C VAL A 106 -8.92 6.24 -9.80
N GLU A 107 -8.11 5.85 -8.83
CA GLU A 107 -6.73 6.29 -8.72
C GLU A 107 -5.86 5.78 -9.87
N VAL A 108 -6.07 4.55 -10.35
CA VAL A 108 -5.44 4.01 -11.57
C VAL A 108 -5.77 4.85 -12.79
N LYS A 109 -7.06 5.16 -13.00
CA LYS A 109 -7.48 5.99 -14.14
C LYS A 109 -6.92 7.40 -14.03
N LYS A 110 -6.83 7.98 -12.83
CA LYS A 110 -6.18 9.28 -12.61
C LYS A 110 -4.69 9.22 -12.91
N ALA A 111 -3.98 8.19 -12.44
CA ALA A 111 -2.55 8.01 -12.66
C ALA A 111 -2.23 7.89 -14.15
N LEU A 112 -2.99 7.06 -14.88
CA LEU A 112 -2.87 6.91 -16.33
C LEU A 112 -3.07 8.25 -17.06
N ARG A 113 -4.03 9.08 -16.63
CA ARG A 113 -4.25 10.42 -17.23
C ARG A 113 -3.13 11.41 -16.93
N GLN A 114 -2.51 11.32 -15.76
CA GLN A 114 -1.46 12.25 -15.30
C GLN A 114 -0.09 12.00 -15.92
N ILE A 115 0.18 10.79 -16.44
CA ILE A 115 1.41 10.53 -17.18
C ILE A 115 1.38 11.39 -18.45
N PRO A 116 2.26 12.38 -18.63
CA PRO A 116 2.23 13.23 -19.83
C PRO A 116 2.51 12.36 -21.06
N THR A 117 1.66 12.47 -22.07
CA THR A 117 1.98 11.97 -23.42
C THR A 117 3.17 12.76 -23.91
N ARG A 118 4.33 12.12 -23.97
CA ARG A 118 5.44 12.65 -24.76
C ARG A 118 4.99 12.58 -26.23
N MET A 119 4.52 13.72 -26.73
CA MET A 119 4.50 14.02 -28.16
C MET A 119 5.94 14.24 -28.64
#